data_AF-A0A1V2EXB2-F1
#
_entry.id   AF-A0A1V2EXB2-F1
#
_cell.length_a   1.000
_cell.length_b   1.000
_cell.length_c   1.000
_cell.angle_alpha   90.00
_cell.angle_beta   90.00
_cell.angle_gamma   90.00
#
_symmetry.space_group_name_H-M   'P 1'
#
loop_
_entity.id
_entity.type
_entity.pdbx_description
1 polymer ?
#
loop_
_entity_poly.entity_id
_entity_poly.type
_entity_poly.pdbx_seq_one_letter_code
_entity_poly.pdbx_strand_id
1 'polypeptide(L)'
;MLLAALLAQAAVPAPAAPGVQPASPRTLTGRFACEAVVYEVQVTAAPLVGTGVVLDRLVVDGKAVDAGSLAEARRMAVRLSDVQSMDVRCRADGAGELSIYGTQVAAGAAPRRARLRGLLQGAGVSGLAMAVAR
;
A
#
# COMPACT_ATOMS: atom_id res chain seq x y z
N MET A 1 51.45 -12.64 47.35
CA MET A 1 50.34 -11.65 47.37
C MET A 1 49.64 -11.72 46.01
N LEU A 2 48.33 -11.96 46.04
CA LEU A 2 47.43 -12.17 44.91
C LEU A 2 46.98 -10.85 44.26
N LEU A 3 46.58 -10.94 42.98
CA LEU A 3 45.63 -10.09 42.23
C LEU A 3 46.06 -8.64 41.89
N ALA A 4 45.74 -8.04 40.75
CA ALA A 4 44.88 -8.39 39.61
C ALA A 4 45.32 -7.58 38.39
N ALA A 5 45.41 -8.21 37.21
CA ALA A 5 45.54 -7.52 35.94
C ALA A 5 44.16 -7.01 35.51
N LEU A 6 43.94 -5.69 35.58
CA LEU A 6 42.76 -5.06 34.98
C LEU A 6 42.90 -5.07 33.45
N LEU A 7 42.19 -5.98 32.79
CA LEU A 7 41.92 -5.94 31.35
C LEU A 7 40.87 -4.86 31.08
N ALA A 8 41.31 -3.69 30.62
CA ALA A 8 40.43 -2.69 30.05
C ALA A 8 39.93 -3.20 28.68
N GLN A 9 38.73 -3.78 28.66
CA GLN A 9 38.03 -4.11 27.42
C GLN A 9 37.58 -2.81 26.76
N ALA A 10 38.21 -2.46 25.63
CA ALA A 10 37.72 -1.40 24.76
C ALA A 10 36.35 -1.81 24.23
N ALA A 11 35.31 -1.12 24.67
CA ALA A 11 33.96 -1.29 24.14
C ALA A 11 33.95 -0.88 22.67
N VAL A 12 33.88 -1.87 21.78
CA VAL A 12 33.61 -1.64 20.36
C VAL A 12 32.19 -1.08 20.28
N PRO A 13 31.98 0.13 19.72
CA PRO A 13 30.64 0.66 19.56
C PRO A 13 29.85 -0.29 18.67
N ALA A 14 28.71 -0.77 19.18
CA ALA A 14 27.79 -1.58 18.39
C ALA A 14 27.44 -0.83 17.10
N PRO A 15 27.41 -1.50 15.94
CA PRO A 15 27.00 -0.86 14.70
C PRO A 15 25.60 -0.29 14.91
N ALA A 16 25.46 1.03 14.71
CA ALA A 16 24.18 1.70 14.74
C ALA A 16 23.24 0.94 13.80
N ALA A 17 22.08 0.51 14.31
CA ALA A 17 21.05 -0.09 13.49
C ALA A 17 20.83 0.82 12.27
N PRO A 18 20.82 0.28 11.03
CA PRO A 18 20.61 1.09 9.84
C PRO A 18 19.36 1.94 10.08
N GLY A 19 19.54 3.26 10.11
CA GLY A 19 18.42 4.17 10.20
C GLY A 19 17.50 3.86 9.04
N VAL A 20 16.28 3.40 9.33
CA VAL A 20 15.27 3.14 8.29
C VAL A 20 14.99 4.47 7.64
N GLN A 21 15.63 4.72 6.51
CA GLN A 21 15.47 5.95 5.76
C GLN A 21 14.03 5.94 5.24
N PRO A 22 13.18 6.87 5.69
CA PRO A 22 11.78 6.85 5.28
C PRO A 22 11.69 7.12 3.78
N ALA A 23 10.99 6.23 3.07
CA ALA A 23 10.93 6.29 1.61
C ALA A 23 10.16 7.52 1.13
N SER A 24 10.65 8.16 0.07
CA SER A 24 10.00 9.30 -0.60
C SER A 24 8.59 8.94 -1.08
N PRO A 25 7.70 9.93 -1.24
CA PRO A 25 6.38 9.67 -1.81
C PRO A 25 6.53 9.01 -3.18
N ARG A 26 5.75 7.95 -3.41
CA ARG A 26 5.79 7.16 -4.64
C ARG A 26 4.39 7.08 -5.23
N THR A 27 4.26 7.52 -6.46
CA THR A 27 3.03 7.35 -7.25
C THR A 27 3.18 6.14 -8.16
N LEU A 28 2.19 5.26 -8.15
CA LEU A 28 2.04 4.19 -9.11
C LEU A 28 0.81 4.49 -9.97
N THR A 29 0.97 4.32 -11.29
CA THR A 29 -0.11 4.49 -12.26
C THR A 29 -0.22 3.22 -13.09
N GLY A 30 -1.43 2.71 -13.25
CA GLY A 30 -1.72 1.52 -14.03
C GLY A 30 -2.87 1.76 -15.00
N ARG A 31 -2.75 1.17 -16.19
CA ARG A 31 -3.82 1.10 -17.19
C ARG A 31 -4.04 -0.37 -17.54
N PHE A 32 -5.24 -0.88 -17.30
CA PHE A 32 -5.59 -2.29 -17.43
C PHE A 32 -6.77 -2.44 -18.38
N ALA A 33 -6.67 -3.32 -19.37
CA ALA A 33 -7.72 -3.55 -20.33
C ALA A 33 -8.41 -4.90 -20.06
N CYS A 34 -9.74 -4.88 -20.00
CA CYS A 34 -10.59 -6.06 -19.99
C CYS A 34 -11.56 -5.98 -21.16
N GLU A 35 -11.29 -6.75 -22.21
CA GLU A 35 -12.04 -6.71 -23.46
C GLU A 35 -12.20 -5.27 -23.98
N ALA A 36 -13.43 -4.73 -23.95
CA ALA A 36 -13.73 -3.36 -24.40
C ALA A 36 -13.57 -2.29 -23.30
N VAL A 37 -13.37 -2.66 -22.04
CA VAL A 37 -13.32 -1.74 -20.90
C VAL A 37 -11.87 -1.49 -20.49
N VAL A 38 -11.50 -0.21 -20.34
CA VAL A 38 -10.19 0.22 -19.83
C VAL A 38 -10.33 0.78 -18.43
N TYR A 39 -9.51 0.28 -17.50
CA TYR A 39 -9.39 0.79 -16.14
C TYR A 39 -8.10 1.58 -15.99
N GLU A 40 -8.18 2.80 -15.48
CA GLU A 40 -7.00 3.59 -15.09
C GLU A 40 -7.01 3.79 -13.58
N VAL A 41 -5.88 3.51 -12.94
CA VAL A 41 -5.73 3.57 -11.49
C VAL A 41 -4.45 4.36 -11.20
N GLN A 42 -4.53 5.29 -10.25
CA GLN A 42 -3.38 6.00 -9.73
C GLN A 42 -3.44 6.02 -8.21
N VAL A 43 -2.35 5.61 -7.57
CA VAL A 43 -2.20 5.65 -6.11
C VAL A 43 -0.89 6.30 -5.75
N THR A 44 -0.89 7.04 -4.65
CA THR A 44 0.30 7.64 -4.08
C THR A 44 0.49 7.14 -2.66
N ALA A 45 1.64 6.51 -2.41
CA ALA A 45 2.09 6.19 -1.06
C ALA A 45 2.97 7.34 -0.57
N ALA A 46 2.69 7.89 0.61
CA ALA A 46 3.48 8.95 1.23
C ALA A 46 3.96 8.54 2.64
N PRO A 47 4.93 7.61 2.74
CA PRO A 47 5.34 7.01 4.01
C PRO A 47 5.87 8.03 5.04
N LEU A 48 6.28 9.21 4.58
CA LEU A 48 6.95 10.26 5.35
C LEU A 48 6.02 11.12 6.22
N VAL A 49 4.71 11.18 5.92
CA VAL A 49 3.84 12.24 6.47
C VAL A 49 2.74 11.69 7.38
N GLY A 50 2.78 10.41 7.74
CA GLY A 50 1.70 9.74 8.49
C GLY A 50 0.37 9.63 7.73
N THR A 51 0.29 10.23 6.54
CA THR A 51 -0.74 9.98 5.54
C THR A 51 -0.42 8.64 4.90
N GLY A 52 -1.29 7.65 5.12
CA GLY A 52 -1.20 6.36 4.45
C GLY A 52 -1.34 6.49 2.93
N VAL A 53 -1.66 5.39 2.28
CA VAL A 53 -1.84 5.38 0.83
C VAL A 53 -3.08 6.18 0.42
N VAL A 54 -2.93 7.02 -0.61
CA VAL A 54 -4.02 7.77 -1.23
C VAL A 54 -4.34 7.15 -2.59
N LEU A 55 -5.61 6.84 -2.83
CA LEU A 55 -6.11 6.49 -4.16
C LEU A 55 -6.48 7.78 -4.91
N ASP A 56 -5.57 8.27 -5.73
CA ASP A 56 -5.69 9.58 -6.38
C ASP A 56 -6.75 9.55 -7.48
N ARG A 57 -6.69 8.54 -8.34
CA ARG A 57 -7.52 8.44 -9.54
C ARG A 57 -8.02 7.02 -9.75
N LEU A 58 -9.29 6.92 -10.14
CA LEU A 58 -9.89 5.69 -10.59
C LEU A 58 -10.87 6.00 -11.72
N VAL A 59 -10.62 5.42 -12.89
CA VAL A 59 -11.39 5.63 -14.12
C VAL A 59 -11.77 4.28 -14.68
N VAL A 60 -13.02 4.18 -15.14
CA VAL A 60 -13.56 3.02 -15.84
C VAL A 60 -14.11 3.50 -17.18
N ASP A 61 -13.60 2.93 -18.27
CA ASP A 61 -14.01 3.26 -19.64
C ASP A 61 -13.98 4.79 -19.92
N GLY A 62 -12.87 5.43 -19.54
CA GLY A 62 -12.66 6.88 -19.70
C GLY A 62 -13.50 7.76 -18.75
N LYS A 63 -14.36 7.19 -17.91
CA LYS A 63 -15.19 7.92 -16.95
C LYS A 63 -14.61 7.80 -15.55
N ALA A 64 -14.45 8.93 -14.86
CA ALA A 64 -14.09 8.91 -13.45
C ALA A 64 -15.16 8.15 -12.65
N VAL A 65 -14.70 7.35 -11.69
CA VAL A 65 -15.59 6.74 -10.70
C VAL A 65 -16.32 7.83 -9.92
N ASP A 66 -17.56 7.56 -9.52
CA ASP A 66 -18.36 8.49 -8.75
C ASP A 66 -17.67 8.89 -7.44
N ALA A 67 -17.91 10.14 -7.02
CA ALA A 67 -17.20 10.71 -5.88
C ALA A 67 -17.43 9.93 -4.57
N GLY A 68 -18.59 9.30 -4.39
CA GLY A 68 -18.92 8.50 -3.22
C GLY A 68 -18.10 7.21 -3.16
N SER A 69 -18.10 6.45 -4.26
CA SER A 69 -17.29 5.24 -4.43
C SER A 69 -15.80 5.54 -4.30
N LEU A 70 -15.31 6.62 -4.92
CA LEU A 70 -13.91 7.02 -4.81
C LEU A 70 -13.55 7.41 -3.36
N ALA A 71 -14.42 8.12 -2.65
CA ALA A 71 -14.21 8.48 -1.25
C ALA A 71 -14.14 7.23 -0.35
N GLU A 72 -15.01 6.24 -0.56
CA GLU A 72 -14.97 4.97 0.18
C GLU A 72 -13.68 4.18 -0.13
N ALA A 73 -13.31 4.08 -1.41
CA ALA A 73 -12.07 3.43 -1.81
C ALA A 73 -10.83 4.12 -1.20
N ARG A 74 -10.83 5.46 -1.13
CA ARG A 74 -9.78 6.25 -0.45
C ARG A 74 -9.72 5.96 1.05
N ARG A 75 -10.86 5.91 1.74
CA ARG A 75 -10.92 5.54 3.18
C ARG A 75 -10.30 4.17 3.43
N MET A 76 -10.56 3.21 2.54
CA MET A 76 -9.98 1.87 2.64
C MET A 76 -8.50 1.83 2.27
N ALA A 77 -8.06 2.59 1.27
CA ALA A 77 -6.66 2.68 0.84
C ALA A 77 -5.74 3.25 1.93
N VAL A 78 -6.20 4.25 2.70
CA VAL A 78 -5.43 4.85 3.81
C VAL A 78 -4.99 3.83 4.88
N ARG A 79 -5.65 2.67 4.96
CA ARG A 79 -5.26 1.58 5.86
C ARG A 79 -3.96 0.88 5.43
N LEU A 80 -3.52 1.06 4.18
CA LEU A 80 -2.19 0.70 3.71
C LEU A 80 -1.20 1.81 4.10
N SER A 81 -0.03 1.40 4.56
CA SER A 81 1.09 2.27 4.89
C SER A 81 2.03 2.50 3.70
N ASP A 82 2.07 1.57 2.74
CA ASP A 82 2.82 1.68 1.48
C ASP A 82 2.10 0.90 0.37
N VAL A 83 2.43 1.17 -0.89
CA VAL A 83 2.02 0.38 -2.07
C VAL A 83 3.23 -0.13 -2.82
N GLN A 84 3.18 -1.42 -3.14
CA GLN A 84 4.22 -2.13 -3.90
C GLN A 84 3.78 -2.37 -5.35
N SER A 85 2.52 -2.73 -5.56
CA SER A 85 1.97 -3.00 -6.88
C SER A 85 0.46 -2.86 -6.90
N MET A 86 -0.11 -2.77 -8.09
CA MET A 86 -1.55 -2.86 -8.29
C MET A 86 -1.85 -3.65 -9.57
N ASP A 87 -3.01 -4.29 -9.60
CA ASP A 87 -3.55 -4.96 -10.78
C ASP A 87 -5.07 -4.83 -10.85
N VAL A 88 -5.61 -4.97 -12.06
CA VAL A 88 -7.04 -5.18 -12.28
C VAL A 88 -7.21 -6.47 -13.06
N ARG A 89 -7.97 -7.43 -12.50
CA ARG A 89 -8.25 -8.70 -13.16
C ARG A 89 -9.64 -8.70 -13.77
N CYS A 90 -9.73 -9.16 -15.01
CA CYS A 90 -11.01 -9.29 -15.69
C CYS A 90 -11.83 -10.42 -15.07
N ARG A 91 -13.08 -10.12 -14.77
CA ARG A 91 -14.05 -11.11 -14.30
C ARG A 91 -15.00 -11.50 -15.43
N ALA A 92 -15.53 -12.72 -15.34
CA ALA A 92 -16.47 -13.25 -16.31
C ALA A 92 -17.83 -12.50 -16.32
N ASP A 93 -18.15 -11.75 -15.27
CA ASP A 93 -19.34 -10.91 -15.17
C ASP A 93 -19.15 -9.51 -15.80
N GLY A 94 -18.02 -9.27 -16.48
CA GLY A 94 -17.67 -8.00 -17.11
C GLY A 94 -17.15 -6.93 -16.15
N ALA A 95 -17.02 -7.24 -14.85
CA ALA A 95 -16.39 -6.34 -13.89
C ALA A 95 -14.85 -6.49 -13.87
N GLY A 96 -14.17 -5.44 -13.43
CA GLY A 96 -12.74 -5.48 -13.10
C GLY A 96 -12.56 -5.73 -11.61
N GLU A 97 -11.78 -6.72 -11.20
CA GLU A 97 -11.35 -6.85 -9.81
C GLU A 97 -10.08 -6.04 -9.58
N LEU A 98 -10.21 -4.89 -8.90
CA LEU A 98 -9.08 -4.09 -8.44
C LEU A 98 -8.36 -4.80 -7.31
N SER A 99 -7.03 -4.72 -7.34
CA SER A 99 -6.15 -5.19 -6.28
C SER A 99 -4.97 -4.25 -6.11
N ILE A 100 -4.78 -3.75 -4.89
CA ILE A 100 -3.66 -2.90 -4.50
C ILE A 100 -2.90 -3.63 -3.40
N TYR A 101 -1.66 -4.03 -3.69
CA TYR A 101 -0.79 -4.73 -2.75
C TYR A 101 0.16 -3.75 -2.09
N GLY A 102 0.32 -3.92 -0.79
CA GLY A 102 1.13 -3.02 0.01
C GLY A 102 1.46 -3.62 1.36
N THR A 103 1.77 -2.74 2.30
CA THR A 103 1.95 -3.10 3.70
C THR A 103 0.93 -2.37 4.56
N GLN A 104 0.63 -2.96 5.70
CA GLN A 104 -0.05 -2.30 6.79
C GLN A 104 0.88 -2.30 8.00
N VAL A 105 0.99 -1.15 8.65
CA VAL A 105 1.65 -0.99 9.94
C VAL A 105 0.58 -0.68 10.98
N ALA A 106 0.38 -1.59 11.92
CA ALA A 106 -0.40 -1.32 13.12
C ALA A 106 0.53 -0.79 14.21
N ALA A 107 0.03 0.10 15.06
CA ALA A 107 0.82 0.67 16.16
C ALA A 107 1.42 -0.45 17.03
N GLY A 108 2.74 -0.41 17.24
CA GLY A 108 3.46 -1.41 18.03
C GLY A 108 3.66 -2.77 17.36
N ALA A 109 3.33 -2.92 16.07
CA ALA A 109 3.51 -4.17 15.32
C ALA A 109 4.46 -4.02 14.13
N ALA A 110 5.09 -5.13 13.75
CA ALA A 110 5.88 -5.19 12.53
C ALA A 110 5.01 -4.98 11.28
N PRO A 111 5.54 -4.37 10.20
CA PRO A 111 4.83 -4.23 8.94
C PRO A 111 4.41 -5.60 8.38
N ARG A 112 3.13 -5.71 7.99
CA ARG A 112 2.57 -6.93 7.39
C ARG A 112 2.11 -6.67 5.97
N ARG A 113 2.26 -7.67 5.10
CA ARG A 113 1.72 -7.60 3.73
C ARG A 113 0.20 -7.49 3.80
N ALA A 114 -0.35 -6.59 2.99
CA ALA A 114 -1.78 -6.35 2.93
C ALA A 114 -2.22 -6.14 1.47
N ARG A 115 -3.48 -6.43 1.20
CA ARG A 115 -4.11 -6.26 -0.11
C ARG A 115 -5.48 -5.64 0.07
N LEU A 116 -5.68 -4.47 -0.54
CA LEU A 116 -7.02 -3.93 -0.78
C LEU A 116 -7.57 -4.54 -2.06
N ARG A 117 -8.78 -5.10 -2.00
CA ARG A 117 -9.53 -5.60 -3.16
C ARG A 117 -10.84 -4.85 -3.30
N GLY A 118 -11.34 -4.72 -4.52
CA GLY A 118 -12.67 -4.18 -4.82
C GLY A 118 -13.11 -4.54 -6.23
N LEU A 119 -14.39 -4.35 -6.52
CA LEU A 119 -14.97 -4.55 -7.84
C LEU A 119 -15.21 -3.21 -8.53
N LEU A 120 -14.79 -3.11 -9.78
CA LEU A 120 -14.95 -1.98 -10.68
C LEU A 120 -16.00 -2.33 -11.72
N GLN A 121 -17.14 -1.65 -11.69
CA GLN A 121 -18.22 -1.87 -12.65
C GLN A 121 -18.96 -0.58 -12.93
N GLY A 122 -19.19 -0.28 -14.22
CA GLY A 122 -19.73 1.01 -14.62
C GLY A 122 -18.89 2.15 -14.06
N ALA A 123 -19.51 3.14 -13.43
CA ALA A 123 -18.81 4.25 -12.77
C ALA A 123 -18.58 4.05 -11.26
N GLY A 124 -18.70 2.82 -10.74
CA GLY A 124 -18.69 2.56 -9.30
C GLY A 124 -17.59 1.62 -8.82
N VAL A 125 -17.40 1.61 -7.50
CA VAL A 125 -16.56 0.64 -6.78
C VAL A 125 -17.38 -0.01 -5.67
N SER A 126 -17.29 -1.32 -5.55
CA SER A 126 -18.00 -2.07 -4.52
C SER A 126 -17.17 -3.22 -3.94
N GLY A 127 -17.67 -3.85 -2.87
CA GLY A 127 -17.05 -5.03 -2.28
C GLY A 127 -15.63 -4.79 -1.76
N LEU A 128 -15.33 -3.57 -1.29
CA LEU A 128 -14.00 -3.20 -0.82
C LEU A 128 -13.62 -4.01 0.43
N ALA A 129 -12.51 -4.72 0.36
CA ALA A 129 -12.04 -5.59 1.44
C ALA A 129 -10.52 -5.48 1.62
N MET A 130 -10.09 -5.45 2.88
CA MET A 130 -8.68 -5.48 3.24
C MET A 130 -8.31 -6.87 3.76
N ALA A 131 -7.37 -7.53 3.08
CA ALA A 131 -6.77 -8.78 3.53
C ALA A 131 -5.35 -8.52 4.03
N VAL A 132 -5.01 -9.02 5.21
CA VAL A 132 -3.69 -8.86 5.83
C VAL A 132 -3.09 -10.25 6.05
N ALA A 133 -1.84 -10.43 5.63
CA ALA A 133 -1.10 -11.66 5.88
C ALA A 133 -0.92 -11.85 7.39
N ARG A 134 -1.07 -13.11 7.85
CA ARG A 134 -0.91 -13.49 9.24
C ARG A 134 0.55 -13.48 9.64
#